data_AF-A0A2S9F6Q6-F1
#
_entry.id   AF-A0A2S9F6Q6-F1
#
_cell.length_a   1.000
_cell.length_b   1.000
_cell.length_c   1.000
_cell.angle_alpha   90.00
_cell.angle_beta   90.00
_cell.angle_gamma   90.00
#
_symmetry.space_group_name_H-M   'P 1'
#
loop_
_entity.id
_entity.type
_entity.pdbx_description
1 polymer ?
#
loop_
_entity_poly.entity_id
_entity_poly.type
_entity_poly.pdbx_seq_one_letter_code
_entity_poly.pdbx_strand_id
1 'polypeptide(L)'
;DMTETTPLKYRLAYTADLEATFTPVFKLMLDHDDTLFAPGDDRVASLFLWHFVEEVEHRSSALTIYDAVVDDPWYRMRVAPSIFKHVMDVIRMASEDFNKHVPLAERQVDAMSTFRIHRRKKALLQRLPFVDTPFDGPFANAFSHLPLREQLVALSGVVRSQIPGHDPTHEQLPALAQEWFDRYDAGYDVTQWYTADQTDERSAARV
;
A
#
# COMPACT_ATOMS: atom_id res chain seq x y z
N ASP A 1 -6.78 23.92 5.00
CA ASP A 1 -6.90 22.47 4.82
C ASP A 1 -7.29 22.14 3.37
N MET A 2 -6.97 20.96 2.81
CA MET A 2 -7.29 20.57 1.42
C MET A 2 -8.80 20.68 1.15
N THR A 3 -9.62 20.31 2.13
CA THR A 3 -11.09 20.39 2.08
C THR A 3 -11.61 21.82 1.98
N GLU A 4 -10.87 22.81 2.48
CA GLU A 4 -11.20 24.23 2.47
C GLU A 4 -10.70 24.96 1.22
N THR A 5 -9.56 24.53 0.67
CA THR A 5 -8.84 25.30 -0.37
C THR A 5 -8.98 24.73 -1.77
N THR A 6 -9.55 23.53 -1.94
CA THR A 6 -9.67 22.87 -3.25
C THR A 6 -11.13 22.68 -3.70
N PRO A 7 -11.43 22.90 -5.00
CA PRO A 7 -12.78 22.70 -5.53
C PRO A 7 -13.28 21.27 -5.34
N LEU A 8 -14.61 21.08 -5.24
CA LEU A 8 -15.22 19.73 -5.12
C LEU A 8 -14.76 18.80 -6.26
N LYS A 9 -14.74 19.31 -7.50
CA LYS A 9 -14.26 18.57 -8.68
C LYS A 9 -12.84 18.00 -8.51
N TYR A 10 -11.95 18.75 -7.88
CA TYR A 10 -10.59 18.29 -7.56
C TYR A 10 -10.60 17.21 -6.48
N ARG A 11 -11.37 17.40 -5.41
CA ARG A 11 -11.45 16.46 -4.27
C ARG A 11 -12.06 15.10 -4.65
N LEU A 12 -13.04 15.10 -5.54
CA LEU A 12 -13.61 13.86 -6.09
C LEU A 12 -12.58 13.15 -7.00
N ALA A 13 -11.89 13.89 -7.87
CA ALA A 13 -10.80 13.32 -8.68
C ALA A 13 -9.68 12.75 -7.79
N TYR A 14 -9.33 13.45 -6.72
CA TYR A 14 -8.33 13.01 -5.73
C TYR A 14 -8.64 11.63 -5.18
N THR A 15 -9.87 11.40 -4.74
CA THR A 15 -10.26 10.11 -4.14
C THR A 15 -10.30 9.00 -5.21
N ALA A 16 -10.89 9.29 -6.37
CA ALA A 16 -10.97 8.34 -7.48
C ALA A 16 -9.59 7.93 -8.03
N ASP A 17 -8.65 8.87 -8.14
CA ASP A 17 -7.30 8.59 -8.63
C ASP A 17 -6.51 7.73 -7.66
N LEU A 18 -6.68 7.92 -6.35
CA LEU A 18 -6.03 7.07 -5.35
C LEU A 18 -6.61 5.66 -5.36
N GLU A 19 -7.93 5.53 -5.27
CA GLU A 19 -8.63 4.23 -5.31
C GLU A 19 -8.21 3.41 -6.53
N ALA A 20 -8.18 4.04 -7.71
CA ALA A 20 -7.78 3.40 -8.97
C ALA A 20 -6.32 2.89 -8.98
N THR A 21 -5.43 3.36 -8.12
CA THR A 21 -4.06 2.84 -8.04
C THR A 21 -3.89 1.65 -7.12
N PHE A 22 -4.82 1.42 -6.20
CA PHE A 22 -4.63 0.41 -5.17
C PHE A 22 -4.76 -1.01 -5.72
N THR A 23 -5.74 -1.29 -6.56
CA THR A 23 -5.97 -2.64 -7.11
C THR A 23 -4.71 -3.28 -7.73
N PRO A 24 -3.97 -2.66 -8.67
CA PRO A 24 -2.78 -3.28 -9.25
C PRO A 24 -1.62 -3.42 -8.25
N VAL A 25 -1.51 -2.53 -7.25
CA VAL A 25 -0.46 -2.59 -6.23
C VAL A 25 -0.78 -3.68 -5.20
N PHE A 26 -2.00 -3.70 -4.69
CA PHE A 26 -2.45 -4.66 -3.69
C PHE A 26 -2.52 -6.06 -4.26
N LYS A 27 -2.84 -6.22 -5.56
CA LYS A 27 -2.71 -7.52 -6.21
C LYS A 27 -1.29 -8.06 -6.13
N LEU A 28 -0.28 -7.26 -6.48
CA LEU A 28 1.11 -7.70 -6.34
C LEU A 28 1.45 -8.06 -4.89
N MET A 29 0.93 -7.31 -3.91
CA MET A 29 1.23 -7.58 -2.51
C MET A 29 0.55 -8.85 -2.00
N LEU A 30 -0.73 -9.05 -2.32
CA LEU A 30 -1.54 -10.19 -1.88
C LEU A 30 -1.20 -11.47 -2.64
N ASP A 31 -0.73 -11.39 -3.89
CA ASP A 31 -0.23 -12.57 -4.62
C ASP A 31 1.11 -13.09 -4.03
N HIS A 32 1.77 -12.33 -3.15
CA HIS A 32 3.05 -12.65 -2.50
C HIS A 32 2.99 -12.47 -0.97
N ASP A 33 1.83 -12.78 -0.39
CA ASP A 33 1.57 -12.53 1.02
C ASP A 33 2.49 -13.33 1.94
N ASP A 34 2.83 -14.54 1.52
CA ASP A 34 3.78 -15.48 2.13
C ASP A 34 5.16 -14.87 2.41
N THR A 35 5.61 -13.93 1.58
CA THR A 35 6.91 -13.28 1.72
C THR A 35 6.80 -11.83 2.20
N LEU A 36 5.67 -11.17 1.98
CA LEU A 36 5.48 -9.75 2.31
C LEU A 36 4.80 -9.52 3.66
N PHE A 37 3.95 -10.45 4.12
CA PHE A 37 3.19 -10.30 5.37
C PHE A 37 3.43 -11.44 6.36
N ALA A 38 3.43 -12.70 5.91
CA ALA A 38 3.55 -13.87 6.79
C ALA A 38 4.79 -13.86 7.71
N PRO A 39 5.96 -13.29 7.32
CA PRO A 39 7.11 -13.17 8.22
C PRO A 39 6.94 -12.12 9.34
N GLY A 40 5.91 -11.28 9.26
CA GLY A 40 5.60 -10.23 10.24
C GLY A 40 4.90 -10.75 11.49
N ASP A 41 4.56 -9.84 12.40
CA ASP A 41 3.65 -10.14 13.49
C ASP A 41 2.26 -10.46 12.93
N ASP A 42 1.69 -11.62 13.29
CA ASP A 42 0.46 -12.12 12.68
C ASP A 42 -0.73 -11.16 12.84
N ARG A 43 -0.85 -10.48 13.98
CA ARG A 43 -1.96 -9.53 14.20
C ARG A 43 -1.82 -8.30 13.33
N VAL A 44 -0.60 -7.78 13.20
CA VAL A 44 -0.32 -6.63 12.34
C VAL A 44 -0.49 -7.01 10.88
N ALA A 45 0.07 -8.15 10.47
CA ALA A 45 -0.05 -8.68 9.11
C ALA A 45 -1.52 -8.90 8.73
N SER A 46 -2.31 -9.53 9.61
CA SER A 46 -3.75 -9.75 9.43
C SER A 46 -4.54 -8.45 9.31
N LEU A 47 -4.19 -7.41 10.08
CA LEU A 47 -4.81 -6.08 9.94
C LEU A 47 -4.54 -5.48 8.55
N PHE A 48 -3.31 -5.62 8.02
CA PHE A 48 -2.98 -5.16 6.67
C PHE A 48 -3.69 -5.98 5.59
N LEU A 49 -3.80 -7.30 5.75
CA LEU A 49 -4.56 -8.15 4.84
C LEU A 49 -6.03 -7.74 4.81
N TRP A 50 -6.67 -7.58 5.98
CA TRP A 50 -8.05 -7.12 6.07
C TRP A 50 -8.24 -5.77 5.36
N HIS A 51 -7.36 -4.79 5.62
CA HIS A 51 -7.41 -3.49 4.94
C HIS A 51 -7.34 -3.61 3.40
N PHE A 52 -6.48 -4.47 2.87
CA PHE A 52 -6.35 -4.64 1.42
C PHE A 52 -7.50 -5.42 0.80
N VAL A 53 -8.09 -6.36 1.54
CA VAL A 53 -9.31 -7.06 1.13
C VAL A 53 -10.51 -6.10 1.09
N GLU A 54 -10.65 -5.21 2.07
CA GLU A 54 -11.69 -4.16 2.03
C GLU A 54 -11.50 -3.20 0.84
N GLU A 55 -10.26 -2.83 0.51
CA GLU A 55 -10.02 -1.95 -0.64
C GLU A 55 -10.40 -2.61 -1.97
N VAL A 56 -10.28 -3.94 -2.06
CA VAL A 56 -10.76 -4.72 -3.21
C VAL A 56 -12.29 -4.63 -3.35
N GLU A 57 -13.04 -4.62 -2.25
CA GLU A 57 -14.49 -4.42 -2.26
C GLU A 57 -14.85 -2.99 -2.68
N HIS A 58 -14.09 -2.01 -2.22
CA HIS A 58 -14.35 -0.60 -2.50
C HIS A 58 -13.94 -0.13 -3.89
N ARG A 59 -13.08 -0.87 -4.62
CA ARG A 59 -12.34 -0.56 -5.87
C ARG A 59 -12.93 0.37 -6.95
N SER A 60 -14.24 0.60 -6.94
CA SER A 60 -14.92 1.45 -7.91
C SER A 60 -15.84 2.50 -7.29
N SER A 61 -15.90 2.62 -5.96
CA SER A 61 -16.86 3.47 -5.27
C SER A 61 -16.55 4.94 -5.52
N ALA A 62 -15.31 5.36 -5.32
CA ALA A 62 -14.89 6.73 -5.59
C ALA A 62 -14.97 7.05 -7.09
N LEU A 63 -14.60 6.11 -7.97
CA LEU A 63 -14.74 6.31 -9.42
C LEU A 63 -16.21 6.44 -9.84
N THR A 64 -17.10 5.59 -9.31
CA THR A 64 -18.55 5.66 -9.58
C THR A 64 -19.15 6.99 -9.15
N ILE A 65 -18.76 7.48 -7.97
CA ILE A 65 -19.19 8.80 -7.48
C ILE A 65 -18.64 9.92 -8.37
N TYR A 66 -17.38 9.82 -8.80
CA TYR A 66 -16.77 10.80 -9.70
C TYR A 66 -17.50 10.86 -11.05
N ASP A 67 -17.77 9.72 -11.66
CA ASP A 67 -18.46 9.62 -12.94
C ASP A 67 -19.91 10.10 -12.83
N ALA A 68 -20.59 9.86 -11.70
CA ALA A 68 -21.94 10.34 -11.48
C ALA A 68 -22.05 11.87 -11.25
N VAL A 69 -21.01 12.50 -10.68
CA VAL A 69 -21.05 13.93 -10.27
C VAL A 69 -20.29 14.86 -11.23
N VAL A 70 -19.17 14.39 -11.79
CA VAL A 70 -18.24 15.20 -12.57
C VAL A 70 -18.13 14.72 -14.03
N ASP A 71 -18.06 13.40 -14.25
CA ASP A 71 -17.97 12.77 -15.58
C ASP A 71 -16.90 13.37 -16.52
N ASP A 72 -15.68 13.60 -16.01
CA ASP A 72 -14.59 14.20 -16.79
C ASP A 72 -13.29 13.41 -16.63
N PRO A 73 -13.14 12.27 -17.34
CA PRO A 73 -11.95 11.41 -17.22
C PRO A 73 -10.67 12.12 -17.66
N TRP A 74 -10.76 13.11 -18.54
CA TRP A 74 -9.61 13.91 -18.97
C TRP A 74 -9.15 14.89 -17.91
N TYR A 75 -10.07 15.47 -17.16
CA TYR A 75 -9.72 16.27 -16.00
C TYR A 75 -9.02 15.43 -14.94
N ARG A 76 -9.58 14.26 -14.62
CA ARG A 76 -9.00 13.30 -13.68
C ARG A 76 -7.53 13.00 -14.03
N MET A 77 -7.28 12.52 -15.25
CA MET A 77 -5.91 12.27 -15.75
C MET A 77 -4.99 13.50 -15.64
N ARG A 78 -5.51 14.71 -15.90
CA ARG A 78 -4.73 15.96 -15.85
C ARG A 78 -4.33 16.35 -14.42
N VAL A 79 -5.15 16.05 -13.42
CA VAL A 79 -4.88 16.40 -12.01
C VAL A 79 -4.15 15.30 -11.24
N ALA A 80 -4.13 14.06 -11.74
CA ALA A 80 -3.43 12.94 -11.12
C ALA A 80 -1.97 13.28 -10.69
N PRO A 81 -1.13 13.97 -11.49
CA PRO A 81 0.22 14.35 -11.06
C PRO A 81 0.26 15.25 -9.82
N SER A 82 -0.69 16.18 -9.66
CA SER A 82 -0.73 17.05 -8.46
C SER A 82 -1.23 16.29 -7.23
N ILE A 83 -2.14 15.33 -7.43
CA ILE A 83 -2.63 14.42 -6.39
C ILE A 83 -1.49 13.56 -5.86
N PHE A 84 -0.75 12.87 -6.75
CA PHE A 84 0.39 12.05 -6.34
C PHE A 84 1.51 12.88 -5.71
N LYS A 85 1.76 14.10 -6.19
CA LYS A 85 2.68 15.02 -5.52
C LYS A 85 2.26 15.27 -4.08
N HIS A 86 0.99 15.59 -3.85
CA HIS A 86 0.47 15.84 -2.52
C HIS A 86 0.60 14.62 -1.61
N VAL A 87 0.22 13.43 -2.09
CA VAL A 87 0.39 12.16 -1.34
C VAL A 87 1.84 11.92 -0.94
N MET A 88 2.79 12.11 -1.86
CA MET A 88 4.21 11.94 -1.56
C MET A 88 4.74 12.97 -0.56
N ASP A 89 4.21 14.20 -0.58
CA ASP A 89 4.55 15.23 0.42
C ASP A 89 3.98 14.89 1.81
N VAL A 90 2.78 14.29 1.88
CA VAL A 90 2.19 13.77 3.14
C VAL A 90 3.00 12.57 3.68
N ILE A 91 3.36 11.60 2.83
CA ILE A 91 4.21 10.46 3.24
C ILE A 91 5.56 10.95 3.76
N ARG A 92 6.10 12.02 3.16
CA ARG A 92 7.37 12.62 3.62
C ARG A 92 7.20 13.19 5.02
N MET A 93 6.18 14.02 5.22
CA MET A 93 5.87 14.60 6.52
C MET A 93 5.69 13.53 7.60
N ALA A 94 4.90 12.49 7.31
CA ALA A 94 4.70 11.37 8.23
C ALA A 94 6.01 10.62 8.54
N SER A 95 6.88 10.42 7.55
CA SER A 95 8.18 9.77 7.75
C SER A 95 9.13 10.61 8.61
N GLU A 96 9.13 11.93 8.41
CA GLU A 96 9.91 12.88 9.22
C GLU A 96 9.41 12.91 10.67
N ASP A 97 8.10 12.99 10.87
CA ASP A 97 7.48 12.96 12.20
C ASP A 97 7.70 11.61 12.90
N PHE A 98 7.62 10.49 12.17
CA PHE A 98 7.92 9.17 12.75
C PHE A 98 9.37 9.11 13.26
N ASN A 99 10.34 9.60 12.48
CA ASN A 99 11.74 9.67 12.90
C ASN A 99 11.96 10.59 14.11
N LYS A 100 11.16 11.65 14.24
CA LYS A 100 11.22 12.61 15.35
C LYS A 100 10.61 12.05 16.63
N HIS A 101 9.54 11.27 16.53
CA HIS A 101 8.75 10.82 17.67
C HIS A 101 9.06 9.38 18.11
N VAL A 102 9.62 8.54 17.23
CA VAL A 102 10.00 7.16 17.55
C VAL A 102 11.53 7.04 17.57
N PRO A 103 12.14 6.75 18.74
CA PRO A 103 13.58 6.58 18.86
C PRO A 103 14.11 5.51 17.93
N LEU A 104 15.32 5.71 17.39
CA LEU A 104 15.96 4.77 16.45
C LEU A 104 16.02 3.34 16.99
N ALA A 105 16.23 3.17 18.30
CA ALA A 105 16.27 1.86 18.95
C ALA A 105 14.96 1.07 18.81
N GLU A 106 13.82 1.76 18.73
CA GLU A 106 12.50 1.16 18.57
C GLU A 106 12.11 1.02 17.10
N ARG A 107 12.28 2.07 16.29
CA ARG A 107 11.93 2.01 14.86
C ARG A 107 12.86 1.14 14.03
N GLN A 108 14.09 0.92 14.50
CA GLN A 108 15.16 0.11 13.87
C GLN A 108 15.59 0.53 12.45
N VAL A 109 14.85 1.41 11.78
CA VAL A 109 15.12 1.91 10.43
C VAL A 109 14.81 3.41 10.32
N ASP A 110 15.54 4.11 9.45
CA ASP A 110 15.20 5.46 8.98
C ASP A 110 13.98 5.43 8.08
N ALA A 111 12.85 5.98 8.57
CA ALA A 111 11.60 6.03 7.81
C ALA A 111 11.77 6.77 6.47
N MET A 112 12.64 7.79 6.43
CA MET A 112 12.95 8.52 5.20
C MET A 112 13.66 7.66 4.15
N SER A 113 14.20 6.50 4.53
CA SER A 113 14.76 5.54 3.57
C SER A 113 13.70 4.87 2.68
N THR A 114 12.41 5.03 2.98
CA THR A 114 11.33 4.72 2.02
C THR A 114 11.53 5.46 0.70
N PHE A 115 12.04 6.71 0.75
CA PHE A 115 12.37 7.49 -0.42
C PHE A 115 13.69 7.04 -1.04
N ARG A 116 13.62 6.52 -2.27
CA ARG A 116 14.76 5.97 -3.01
C ARG A 116 15.93 6.97 -3.16
N ILE A 117 15.62 8.26 -3.34
CA ILE A 117 16.64 9.33 -3.45
C ILE A 117 17.37 9.52 -2.13
N HIS A 118 16.63 9.60 -1.01
CA HIS A 118 17.22 9.75 0.33
C HIS A 118 18.12 8.57 0.68
N ARG A 119 17.64 7.34 0.44
CA ARG A 119 18.41 6.11 0.63
C ARG A 119 19.72 6.11 -0.16
N ARG A 120 19.67 6.48 -1.45
CA ARG A 120 20.88 6.56 -2.31
C ARG A 120 21.85 7.65 -1.86
N LYS A 121 21.35 8.83 -1.49
CA LYS A 121 22.16 9.94 -0.98
C LYS A 121 22.89 9.52 0.30
N LYS A 122 22.17 8.90 1.24
CA LYS A 122 22.74 8.42 2.51
C LYS A 122 23.79 7.34 2.30
N ALA A 123 23.50 6.35 1.45
CA ALA A 123 24.46 5.30 1.09
C ALA A 123 25.73 5.85 0.43
N LEU A 124 25.62 6.94 -0.35
CA LEU A 124 26.78 7.62 -0.91
C LEU A 124 27.59 8.34 0.17
N LEU A 125 26.94 9.10 1.06
CA LEU A 125 27.60 9.82 2.15
C LEU A 125 28.33 8.87 3.11
N GLN A 126 27.74 7.73 3.45
CA GLN A 126 28.35 6.69 4.29
C GLN A 126 29.60 6.05 3.65
N ARG A 127 29.81 6.19 2.35
CA ARG A 127 31.01 5.72 1.66
C ARG A 127 32.14 6.74 1.62
N LEU A 128 31.89 8.00 2.02
CA LEU A 128 32.89 9.06 1.99
C LEU A 128 33.72 9.04 3.29
N PRO A 129 35.06 8.94 3.21
CA PRO A 129 35.92 8.76 4.38
C PRO A 129 36.00 9.98 5.31
N PHE A 130 35.42 11.12 4.92
CA PHE A 130 35.47 12.39 5.68
C PHE A 130 34.11 12.85 6.19
N VAL A 131 33.06 12.03 6.06
CA VAL A 131 31.70 12.37 6.49
C VAL A 131 31.21 11.31 7.47
N ASP A 132 31.01 11.69 8.72
CA ASP A 132 30.41 10.80 9.72
C ASP A 132 28.89 10.79 9.55
N THR A 133 28.38 9.79 8.84
CA THR A 133 26.94 9.62 8.58
C THR A 133 26.44 8.39 9.34
N PRO A 134 25.49 8.54 10.29
CA PRO A 134 25.03 7.43 11.11
C PRO A 134 24.33 6.34 10.28
N PHE A 135 24.48 5.08 10.72
CA PHE A 135 23.76 3.93 10.19
C PHE A 135 22.45 3.75 10.97
N ASP A 136 21.37 4.30 10.41
CA ASP A 136 20.03 4.23 11.01
C ASP A 136 19.24 3.01 10.50
N GLY A 137 19.90 1.86 10.36
CA GLY A 137 19.27 0.60 9.98
C GLY A 137 19.07 0.36 8.47
N PRO A 138 18.91 -0.91 8.05
CA PRO A 138 18.72 -1.28 6.65
C PRO A 138 17.25 -1.09 6.24
N PHE A 139 16.98 -0.18 5.30
CA PHE A 139 15.70 -0.18 4.58
C PHE A 139 15.84 -1.02 3.31
N ALA A 140 15.62 -2.33 3.48
CA ALA A 140 15.60 -3.26 2.36
C ALA A 140 14.47 -2.91 1.38
N ASN A 141 14.66 -3.21 0.10
CA ASN A 141 13.55 -3.14 -0.85
C ASN A 141 12.70 -4.40 -0.66
N ALA A 142 11.50 -4.25 -0.09
CA ALA A 142 10.55 -5.33 0.15
C ALA A 142 10.18 -6.10 -1.12
N PHE A 143 10.28 -5.48 -2.30
CA PHE A 143 9.95 -6.13 -3.58
C PHE A 143 11.18 -6.71 -4.31
N SER A 144 12.37 -6.67 -3.71
CA SER A 144 13.61 -7.03 -4.44
C SER A 144 13.73 -8.51 -4.79
N HIS A 145 13.07 -9.39 -4.04
CA HIS A 145 13.02 -10.82 -4.32
C HIS A 145 11.92 -11.22 -5.30
N LEU A 146 10.98 -10.31 -5.61
CA LEU A 146 9.85 -10.60 -6.50
C LEU A 146 10.24 -10.56 -7.98
N PRO A 147 9.56 -11.32 -8.85
CA PRO A 147 9.81 -11.28 -10.29
C PRO A 147 9.63 -9.87 -10.88
N LEU A 148 10.63 -9.40 -11.64
CA LEU A 148 10.58 -8.07 -12.28
C LEU A 148 9.38 -7.91 -13.21
N ARG A 149 8.95 -9.00 -13.86
CA ARG A 149 7.77 -8.99 -14.74
C ARG A 149 6.51 -8.57 -14.01
N GLU A 150 6.30 -9.06 -12.79
CA GLU A 150 5.10 -8.78 -12.01
C GLU A 150 5.12 -7.36 -11.46
N GLN A 151 6.29 -6.87 -11.03
CA GLN A 151 6.48 -5.46 -10.67
C GLN A 151 6.16 -4.52 -11.85
N LEU A 152 6.55 -4.89 -13.08
CA LEU A 152 6.23 -4.13 -14.28
C LEU A 152 4.74 -4.20 -14.64
N VAL A 153 4.08 -5.34 -14.42
CA VAL A 153 2.62 -5.49 -14.61
C VAL A 153 1.87 -4.58 -13.63
N ALA A 154 2.25 -4.58 -12.35
CA ALA A 154 1.65 -3.69 -11.35
C ALA A 154 1.85 -2.21 -11.71
N LEU A 155 3.07 -1.82 -12.09
CA LEU A 155 3.36 -0.46 -12.55
C LEU A 155 2.54 -0.07 -13.78
N SER A 156 2.42 -0.98 -14.76
CA SER A 156 1.59 -0.75 -15.94
C SER A 156 0.11 -0.61 -15.59
N GLY A 157 -0.38 -1.37 -14.60
CA GLY A 157 -1.74 -1.27 -14.08
C GLY A 157 -2.00 0.11 -13.48
N VAL A 158 -1.09 0.60 -12.62
CA VAL A 158 -1.17 1.94 -12.02
C VAL A 158 -1.23 3.03 -13.09
N VAL A 159 -0.39 2.95 -14.14
CA VAL A 159 -0.43 3.94 -15.22
C VAL A 159 -1.75 3.86 -15.98
N ARG A 160 -2.20 2.65 -16.32
CA ARG A 160 -3.44 2.43 -17.06
C ARG A 160 -4.66 2.91 -16.29
N SER A 161 -4.67 2.81 -14.97
CA SER A 161 -5.84 3.19 -14.15
C SER A 161 -6.15 4.68 -14.15
N GLN A 162 -5.18 5.50 -14.56
CA GLN A 162 -5.30 6.95 -14.70
C GLN A 162 -5.71 7.39 -16.11
N ILE A 163 -5.74 6.47 -17.09
CA ILE A 163 -6.04 6.79 -18.50
C ILE A 163 -7.56 6.76 -18.72
N PRO A 164 -8.13 7.70 -19.51
CA PRO A 164 -9.54 7.66 -19.90
C PRO A 164 -9.96 6.32 -20.50
N GLY A 165 -11.13 5.82 -20.10
CA GLY A 165 -11.65 4.53 -20.55
C GLY A 165 -11.10 3.32 -19.78
N HIS A 166 -10.34 3.53 -18.70
CA HIS A 166 -10.08 2.48 -17.72
C HIS A 166 -11.37 2.10 -17.00
N ASP A 167 -11.65 0.80 -16.96
CA ASP A 167 -12.77 0.22 -16.25
C ASP A 167 -12.22 -0.74 -15.18
N PRO A 168 -12.33 -0.39 -13.90
CA PRO A 168 -11.82 -1.23 -12.83
C PRO A 168 -12.67 -2.49 -12.64
N THR A 169 -13.92 -2.56 -13.12
CA THR A 169 -14.83 -3.69 -12.84
C THR A 169 -14.33 -5.03 -13.37
N HIS A 170 -13.50 -5.02 -14.41
CA HIS A 170 -12.96 -6.22 -15.05
C HIS A 170 -11.55 -6.63 -14.57
N GLU A 171 -10.96 -5.92 -13.59
CA GLU A 171 -9.65 -6.29 -13.08
C GLU A 171 -9.70 -7.58 -12.25
N GLN A 172 -8.74 -8.49 -12.49
CA GLN A 172 -8.65 -9.75 -11.76
C GLN A 172 -8.37 -9.51 -10.28
N LEU A 173 -9.21 -10.08 -9.42
CA LEU A 173 -9.02 -10.02 -7.99
C LEU A 173 -7.89 -10.96 -7.54
N PRO A 174 -7.17 -10.63 -6.45
CA PRO A 174 -6.25 -11.56 -5.81
C PRO A 174 -7.04 -12.76 -5.29
N ALA A 175 -6.54 -13.98 -5.53
CA ALA A 175 -7.20 -15.20 -5.06
C ALA A 175 -7.36 -15.20 -3.53
N LEU A 176 -6.37 -14.63 -2.82
CA LEU A 176 -6.37 -14.48 -1.38
C LEU A 176 -7.57 -13.67 -0.87
N ALA A 177 -8.04 -12.66 -1.61
CA ALA A 177 -9.20 -11.88 -1.18
C ALA A 177 -10.46 -12.76 -1.11
N GLN A 178 -10.68 -13.63 -2.11
CA GLN A 178 -11.79 -14.58 -2.08
C GLN A 178 -11.63 -15.59 -0.94
N GLU A 179 -10.41 -16.13 -0.76
CA GLU A 179 -10.14 -17.05 0.34
C GLU A 179 -10.40 -16.40 1.71
N TRP A 180 -10.05 -15.13 1.88
CA TRP A 180 -10.29 -14.38 3.10
C TRP A 180 -11.79 -14.28 3.41
N PHE A 181 -12.62 -13.95 2.42
CA PHE A 181 -14.08 -13.91 2.59
C PHE A 181 -14.64 -15.30 2.93
N ASP A 182 -14.23 -16.34 2.19
CA ASP A 182 -14.70 -17.71 2.42
C ASP A 182 -14.36 -18.20 3.84
N ARG A 183 -13.17 -17.89 4.34
CA ARG A 183 -12.73 -18.24 5.71
C ARG A 183 -13.47 -17.41 6.76
N TYR A 184 -13.66 -16.11 6.54
CA TYR A 184 -14.42 -15.26 7.44
C TYR A 184 -15.87 -15.77 7.60
N ASP A 185 -16.53 -16.09 6.49
CA ASP A 185 -17.90 -16.63 6.49
C ASP A 185 -17.98 -18.01 7.15
N ALA A 186 -16.91 -18.81 7.08
CA ALA A 186 -16.77 -20.07 7.79
C ALA A 186 -16.48 -19.91 9.30
N GLY A 187 -16.27 -18.69 9.80
CA GLY A 187 -16.00 -18.39 11.20
C GLY A 187 -14.54 -18.48 11.62
N TYR A 188 -13.60 -18.48 10.66
CA TYR A 188 -12.16 -18.46 10.94
C TYR A 188 -11.73 -17.14 11.62
N ASP A 189 -10.77 -17.19 12.55
CA ASP A 189 -10.19 -15.98 13.16
C ASP A 189 -9.22 -15.29 12.19
N VAL A 190 -9.80 -14.45 11.33
CA VAL A 190 -9.03 -13.60 10.39
C VAL A 190 -8.18 -12.53 11.08
N THR A 191 -8.26 -12.36 12.42
CA THR A 191 -7.35 -11.47 13.16
C THR A 191 -5.98 -12.10 13.43
N GLN A 192 -5.86 -13.40 13.16
CA GLN A 192 -4.64 -14.21 13.22
C GLN A 192 -4.56 -15.12 11.99
N TRP A 193 -4.57 -14.49 10.81
CA TRP A 193 -4.66 -15.14 9.51
C TRP A 193 -3.67 -16.29 9.33
N TYR A 194 -2.43 -16.13 9.79
CA TYR A 194 -1.37 -17.11 9.59
C TYR A 194 -1.27 -18.19 10.68
N THR A 195 -1.87 -17.97 11.85
CA THR A 195 -1.67 -18.86 13.02
C THR A 195 -2.94 -19.41 13.67
N ALA A 196 -4.14 -18.94 13.29
CA ALA A 196 -5.39 -19.37 13.91
C ALA A 196 -5.64 -20.89 13.75
N ASP A 197 -5.33 -21.48 12.58
CA ASP A 197 -5.43 -22.95 12.38
C ASP A 197 -4.58 -23.75 13.39
N GLN A 198 -3.41 -23.24 13.78
CA GLN A 198 -2.53 -23.91 14.75
C GLN A 198 -3.03 -23.78 16.20
N THR A 199 -3.87 -22.78 16.46
CA THR A 199 -4.43 -22.49 17.78
C THR A 199 -5.62 -23.40 18.07
N ASP A 200 -6.41 -23.72 17.06
CA ASP A 200 -7.52 -24.67 17.15
C ASP A 200 -7.03 -26.11 17.34
N GLU A 201 -6.00 -26.54 16.61
CA GLU A 201 -5.41 -27.89 16.79
C GLU A 201 -4.81 -28.08 18.20
N ARG A 202 -4.13 -27.07 18.74
CA ARG A 202 -3.58 -27.12 20.11
C ARG A 202 -4.65 -27.10 21.19
N SER A 203 -5.80 -26.47 20.92
CA SER A 203 -6.93 -26.43 21.85
C SER A 203 -7.70 -27.75 21.83
N ALA A 204 -7.90 -28.34 20.65
CA ALA A 204 -8.51 -29.67 20.47
C ALA A 204 -7.65 -30.80 21.07
N ALA A 205 -6.31 -30.72 20.98
CA ALA A 205 -5.40 -31.71 21.56
C ALA A 205 -5.27 -31.65 23.10
N ARG A 206 -5.89 -30.65 23.75
CA ARG A 206 -5.89 -30.47 25.22
C ARG A 206 -7.18 -30.92 25.90
N VAL A 207 -8.15 -31.45 25.14
CA VAL A 207 -9.41 -32.04 25.63
C VAL A 207 -9.29 -33.56 25.60
#